data_AF-A0A6A5UMS5-F1
#
_entry.id   AF-A0A6A5UMS5-F1
#
_cell.length_a   1.000
_cell.length_b   1.000
_cell.length_c   1.000
_cell.angle_alpha   90.00
_cell.angle_beta   90.00
_cell.angle_gamma   90.00
#
_symmetry.space_group_name_H-M   'P 1'
#
loop_
_entity.id
_entity.type
_entity.pdbx_description
1 polymer ?
#
loop_
_entity_poly.entity_id
_entity_poly.type
_entity_poly.pdbx_seq_one_letter_code
_entity_poly.pdbx_strand_id
1 'polypeptide(L)'
;MRRQLMENLAQGPSCDEKIVYIQDSEALSRESIQRHRVKVSVLVSAHESSKMQNRRMIVTREGSAGCANLNFTDQLLEVSRKWRQKSQYLDNVTVYGYDGVFVDPARKDRASAVDTTRRELRGPQVLKGSQYTSDAWLNKTDRLRAAMKAPPKVRAAMKEPPKAKGDYSPVKVCVIDTGFHKSDRDCKKVVEFKDFVDKNNTELRDDTWHGTLTATIILSVYPDCVLYVARVFKNNDTDEKTEPALMVEAINWAMEKNRDVDIISISAGFEEHSPALQDAVQRAAAANKLVFAAAANYGNLRPVAFPARHELFTICIFSTNTLDKGSDFNPEWRADAHNFALLGEDFRDRKYSEVRQSGTSMATAAAAGLAALIVDFSRHPDNKTILRVQDVGKMLGMIAIFKSMSKRTGSLDCVDLEKLYKGAPGERREWVRGNISRAMLYAN
;
A
#
# COMPACT_ATOMS: atom_id res chain seq x y z
N MET A 1 29.28 -0.39 -31.76
CA MET A 1 28.36 0.64 -31.20
C MET A 1 26.91 0.44 -31.64
N ARG A 2 26.55 0.56 -32.94
CA ARG A 2 25.16 0.39 -33.42
C ARG A 2 24.55 -1.00 -33.12
N ARG A 3 25.34 -2.08 -33.21
CA ARG A 3 24.91 -3.46 -32.92
C ARG A 3 24.54 -3.66 -31.43
N GLN A 4 25.40 -3.17 -30.54
CA GLN A 4 25.25 -3.23 -29.08
C GLN A 4 24.08 -2.37 -28.58
N LEU A 5 23.84 -1.21 -29.23
CA LEU A 5 22.65 -0.39 -28.98
C LEU A 5 21.35 -1.11 -29.37
N MET A 6 21.35 -1.86 -30.48
CA MET A 6 20.18 -2.62 -30.93
C MET A 6 19.93 -3.87 -30.08
N GLU A 7 20.98 -4.53 -29.59
CA GLU A 7 20.87 -5.63 -28.61
C GLU A 7 20.31 -5.16 -27.28
N ASN A 8 20.79 -4.01 -26.77
CA ASN A 8 20.24 -3.38 -25.57
C ASN A 8 18.77 -2.96 -25.76
N LEU A 9 18.42 -2.43 -26.93
CA LEU A 9 17.03 -2.11 -27.28
C LEU A 9 16.19 -3.39 -27.34
N ALA A 10 16.71 -4.50 -27.85
CA ALA A 10 15.96 -5.74 -27.99
C ALA A 10 15.66 -6.44 -26.65
N GLN A 11 16.45 -6.17 -25.61
CA GLN A 11 16.36 -6.83 -24.30
C GLN A 11 15.69 -5.98 -23.20
N GLY A 12 15.48 -4.67 -23.41
CA GLY A 12 14.88 -3.78 -22.41
C GLY A 12 14.37 -2.44 -22.95
N PRO A 13 13.68 -1.63 -22.13
CA PRO A 13 13.12 -0.32 -22.51
C PRO A 13 14.17 0.64 -23.05
N SER A 14 13.79 1.44 -24.06
CA SER A 14 14.53 2.66 -24.43
C SER A 14 14.14 3.84 -23.53
N CYS A 15 14.88 4.94 -23.60
CA CYS A 15 14.69 6.12 -22.73
C CYS A 15 13.26 6.70 -22.73
N ASP A 16 12.52 6.53 -23.82
CA ASP A 16 11.17 7.10 -24.01
C ASP A 16 10.05 6.06 -23.86
N GLU A 17 10.39 4.83 -23.45
CA GLU A 17 9.46 3.73 -23.30
C GLU A 17 9.17 3.40 -21.85
N LYS A 18 7.89 3.22 -21.54
CA LYS A 18 7.43 2.76 -20.23
C LYS A 18 7.00 1.31 -20.33
N ILE A 19 7.51 0.46 -19.43
CA ILE A 19 7.00 -0.90 -19.29
C ILE A 19 5.61 -0.80 -18.65
N VAL A 20 4.60 -1.30 -19.35
CA VAL A 20 3.20 -1.29 -18.89
C VAL A 20 2.75 -2.66 -18.39
N TYR A 21 3.53 -3.71 -18.66
CA TYR A 21 3.22 -5.07 -18.25
C TYR A 21 4.50 -5.90 -18.13
N ILE A 22 4.59 -6.70 -17.07
CA ILE A 22 5.61 -7.74 -16.91
C ILE A 22 4.93 -8.99 -16.38
N GLN A 23 5.24 -10.15 -16.97
CA GLN A 23 4.85 -11.45 -16.44
C GLN A 23 6.04 -12.41 -16.49
N ASP A 24 6.35 -12.98 -15.34
CA ASP A 24 7.28 -14.08 -15.21
C ASP A 24 6.48 -15.40 -15.15
N SER A 25 6.83 -16.36 -16.00
CA SER A 25 6.16 -17.65 -16.09
C SER A 25 7.19 -18.78 -16.14
N GLU A 26 6.92 -19.88 -15.43
CA GLU A 26 7.73 -21.10 -15.58
C GLU A 26 7.36 -21.78 -16.91
N ALA A 27 8.27 -21.80 -17.87
CA ALA A 27 8.07 -22.56 -19.09
C ALA A 27 8.33 -24.05 -18.80
N LEU A 28 7.33 -24.90 -19.09
CA LEU A 28 7.48 -26.35 -19.06
C LEU A 28 8.35 -26.77 -20.26
N SER A 29 9.63 -27.10 -20.04
CA SER A 29 10.42 -27.79 -21.06
C SER A 29 9.98 -29.26 -21.14
N ARG A 30 9.80 -29.77 -22.35
CA ARG A 30 9.42 -31.18 -22.59
C ARG A 30 10.58 -32.17 -22.42
N GLU A 31 11.80 -31.67 -22.30
CA GLU A 31 13.00 -32.50 -22.14
C GLU A 31 13.84 -32.00 -20.95
N SER A 32 14.08 -32.93 -20.04
CA SER A 32 15.10 -32.98 -18.97
C SER A 32 15.65 -31.68 -18.32
N ILE A 33 15.33 -31.57 -17.02
CA ILE A 33 16.17 -31.12 -15.88
C ILE A 33 16.29 -29.62 -15.52
N GLN A 34 15.90 -28.63 -16.35
CA GLN A 34 15.84 -27.23 -15.85
C GLN A 34 14.57 -26.51 -16.28
N ARG A 35 13.73 -26.14 -15.30
CA ARG A 35 12.64 -25.17 -15.49
C ARG A 35 13.26 -23.81 -15.74
N HIS A 36 13.12 -23.28 -16.94
CA HIS A 36 13.60 -21.94 -17.27
C HIS A 36 12.43 -20.97 -17.11
N ARG A 37 12.63 -19.87 -16.39
CA ARG A 37 11.63 -18.80 -16.34
C ARG A 37 11.65 -18.02 -17.65
N VAL A 38 10.48 -17.72 -18.16
CA VAL A 38 10.27 -16.85 -19.30
C VAL A 38 9.66 -15.57 -18.79
N LYS A 39 10.26 -14.44 -19.16
CA LYS A 39 9.81 -13.10 -18.82
C LYS A 39 9.26 -12.42 -20.06
N VAL A 40 8.00 -12.03 -19.99
CA VAL A 40 7.29 -11.28 -21.03
C VAL A 40 7.11 -9.85 -20.54
N SER A 41 7.61 -8.88 -21.29
CA SER A 41 7.48 -7.44 -20.99
C SER A 41 6.76 -6.74 -22.15
N VAL A 42 5.77 -5.90 -21.85
CA VAL A 42 5.15 -5.02 -22.86
C VAL A 42 5.51 -3.59 -22.54
N LEU A 43 5.99 -2.88 -23.57
CA LEU A 43 6.48 -1.52 -23.50
C LEU A 43 5.64 -0.62 -24.39
N VAL A 44 5.49 0.64 -23.98
CA VAL A 44 4.77 1.67 -24.74
C VAL A 44 5.64 2.92 -24.82
N SER A 45 5.83 3.45 -26.03
CA SER A 45 6.34 4.81 -26.26
C SER A 45 5.20 5.72 -26.70
N ALA A 46 5.19 6.93 -26.14
CA ALA A 46 4.32 8.01 -26.58
C ALA A 46 5.18 9.02 -27.34
N HIS A 47 4.84 9.32 -28.59
CA HIS A 47 5.53 10.36 -29.36
C HIS A 47 4.79 11.68 -29.15
N GLU A 48 5.49 12.75 -28.73
CA GLU A 48 4.90 14.03 -28.33
C GLU A 48 4.10 14.76 -29.44
N SER A 49 4.13 14.29 -30.69
CA SER A 49 3.50 14.94 -31.83
C SER A 49 2.43 14.10 -32.56
N SER A 50 2.11 12.89 -32.09
CA SER A 50 1.02 12.10 -32.70
C SER A 50 0.21 11.31 -31.67
N LYS A 51 -1.10 11.18 -31.92
CA LYS A 51 -2.02 10.34 -31.10
C LYS A 51 -1.69 8.84 -31.16
N MET A 52 -0.63 8.42 -31.86
CA MET A 52 -0.27 7.01 -32.03
C MET A 52 0.71 6.58 -30.93
N GLN A 53 0.35 5.53 -30.20
CA GLN A 53 1.22 4.92 -29.20
C GLN A 53 1.89 3.69 -29.81
N ASN A 54 3.21 3.71 -29.94
CA ASN A 54 3.95 2.51 -30.34
C ASN A 54 4.04 1.55 -29.16
N ARG A 55 3.68 0.30 -29.39
CA ARG A 55 3.73 -0.74 -28.35
C ARG A 55 4.61 -1.88 -28.83
N ARG A 56 5.48 -2.38 -27.95
CA ARG A 56 6.32 -3.53 -28.26
C ARG A 56 6.32 -4.57 -27.15
N MET A 57 6.39 -5.84 -27.52
CA MET A 57 6.47 -6.95 -26.57
C MET A 57 7.83 -7.62 -26.69
N ILE A 58 8.54 -7.73 -25.56
CA ILE A 58 9.81 -8.40 -25.42
C ILE A 58 9.59 -9.70 -24.66
N VAL A 59 10.01 -10.82 -25.23
CA VAL A 59 10.02 -12.13 -24.57
C VAL A 59 11.46 -12.57 -24.38
N THR A 60 11.84 -12.81 -23.13
CA THR A 60 13.19 -13.23 -22.72
C THR A 60 13.12 -14.52 -21.92
N ARG A 61 14.13 -15.38 -22.03
CA ARG A 61 14.25 -16.61 -21.27
C ARG A 61 15.44 -16.50 -20.33
N GLU A 62 15.21 -16.74 -19.04
CA GLU A 62 16.24 -16.72 -18.01
C GLU A 62 17.36 -17.72 -18.36
N GLY A 63 18.61 -17.24 -18.35
CA GLY A 63 19.79 -18.02 -18.77
C GLY A 63 20.09 -18.03 -20.28
N SER A 64 19.29 -17.34 -21.11
CA SER A 64 19.55 -17.19 -22.56
C SER A 64 19.66 -15.71 -22.94
N ALA A 65 20.61 -15.37 -23.82
CA ALA A 65 20.72 -14.03 -24.40
C ALA A 65 19.75 -13.77 -25.57
N GLY A 66 18.98 -14.79 -25.99
CA GLY A 66 18.00 -14.67 -27.05
C GLY A 66 16.70 -14.00 -26.61
N CYS A 67 16.19 -13.06 -27.41
CA CYS A 67 14.92 -12.36 -27.17
C CYS A 67 14.07 -12.26 -28.45
N ALA A 68 12.75 -12.37 -28.30
CA ALA A 68 11.81 -12.09 -29.38
C ALA A 68 11.16 -10.72 -29.15
N ASN A 69 11.15 -9.86 -30.18
CA ASN A 69 10.58 -8.52 -30.10
C ASN A 69 9.45 -8.36 -31.12
N LEU A 70 8.26 -7.97 -30.66
CA LEU A 70 7.07 -7.84 -31.49
C LEU A 70 6.56 -6.40 -31.40
N ASN A 71 6.52 -5.68 -32.53
CA ASN A 71 6.04 -4.30 -32.60
C ASN A 71 4.58 -4.23 -33.07
N PHE A 72 3.79 -3.34 -32.48
CA PHE A 72 2.38 -3.13 -32.79
C PHE A 72 2.04 -1.63 -32.80
N THR A 73 1.22 -1.20 -33.77
CA THR A 73 0.95 0.21 -34.06
C THR A 73 -0.45 0.74 -33.73
N ASP A 74 -1.33 -0.01 -33.04
CA ASP A 74 -2.53 0.48 -32.30
C ASP A 74 -3.65 -0.58 -32.11
N GLN A 75 -3.46 -1.84 -32.54
CA GLN A 75 -4.57 -2.83 -32.64
C GLN A 75 -4.45 -4.06 -31.72
N LEU A 76 -4.05 -3.89 -30.47
CA LEU A 76 -3.81 -5.01 -29.53
C LEU A 76 -5.06 -5.91 -29.32
N LEU A 77 -6.25 -5.30 -29.32
CA LEU A 77 -7.55 -5.99 -29.18
C LEU A 77 -8.00 -6.72 -30.46
N GLU A 78 -7.61 -6.22 -31.63
CA GLU A 78 -7.91 -6.86 -32.92
C GLU A 78 -6.95 -8.02 -33.20
N VAL A 79 -5.67 -7.87 -32.84
CA VAL A 79 -4.67 -8.95 -32.93
C VAL A 79 -5.06 -10.12 -32.02
N SER A 80 -5.50 -9.87 -30.77
CA SER A 80 -5.94 -10.95 -29.87
C SER A 80 -7.21 -11.69 -30.34
N ARG A 81 -8.09 -10.99 -31.08
CA ARG A 81 -9.33 -11.58 -31.63
C ARG A 81 -9.07 -12.31 -32.95
N LYS A 82 -8.27 -11.74 -33.85
CA LYS A 82 -8.00 -12.28 -35.20
C LYS A 82 -6.90 -13.36 -35.25
N TRP A 83 -6.06 -13.48 -34.21
CA TRP A 83 -5.14 -14.63 -34.05
C TRP A 83 -5.87 -15.98 -34.01
N ARG A 84 -7.16 -15.99 -33.66
CA ARG A 84 -8.00 -17.19 -33.71
C ARG A 84 -8.48 -17.57 -35.11
N GLN A 85 -8.36 -16.69 -36.12
CA GLN A 85 -9.11 -16.88 -37.37
C GLN A 85 -8.38 -16.79 -38.73
N LYS A 86 -7.15 -16.30 -38.89
CA LYS A 86 -6.28 -16.61 -40.07
C LYS A 86 -4.97 -15.81 -40.06
N SER A 87 -3.96 -16.41 -40.68
CA SER A 87 -2.55 -16.00 -40.84
C SER A 87 -2.33 -14.87 -41.88
N GLN A 88 -2.90 -13.67 -41.68
CA GLN A 88 -2.72 -12.55 -42.63
C GLN A 88 -2.14 -11.25 -42.04
N TYR A 89 -1.65 -11.27 -40.79
CA TYR A 89 -0.96 -10.11 -40.18
C TYR A 89 0.44 -10.47 -39.63
N LEU A 90 1.02 -11.60 -40.06
CA LEU A 90 2.36 -12.04 -39.64
C LEU A 90 3.50 -11.32 -40.38
N ASP A 91 3.18 -10.38 -41.26
CA ASP A 91 4.16 -9.72 -42.13
C ASP A 91 5.18 -8.86 -41.37
N ASN A 92 4.96 -8.56 -40.07
CA ASN A 92 5.83 -7.70 -39.26
C ASN A 92 6.35 -8.36 -37.97
N VAL A 93 6.56 -9.68 -37.96
CA VAL A 93 7.21 -10.36 -36.83
C VAL A 93 8.72 -10.42 -37.04
N THR A 94 9.50 -9.67 -36.24
CA THR A 94 10.97 -9.72 -36.27
C THR A 94 11.49 -10.58 -35.11
N VAL A 95 12.04 -11.76 -35.42
CA VAL A 95 12.66 -12.64 -34.44
C VAL A 95 14.18 -12.46 -34.48
N TYR A 96 14.81 -12.16 -33.34
CA TYR A 96 16.26 -12.04 -33.23
C TYR A 96 16.85 -13.35 -32.69
N GLY A 97 17.64 -14.03 -33.50
CA GLY A 97 18.40 -15.23 -33.12
C GLY A 97 19.81 -14.90 -32.63
N TYR A 98 20.43 -15.85 -31.92
CA TYR A 98 21.68 -15.72 -31.15
C TYR A 98 22.93 -15.27 -31.95
N ASP A 99 22.83 -15.18 -33.29
CA ASP A 99 23.97 -14.83 -34.15
C ASP A 99 23.75 -13.54 -34.96
N GLY A 100 22.69 -12.78 -34.65
CA GLY A 100 22.34 -11.54 -35.37
C GLY A 100 21.79 -11.79 -36.79
N VAL A 101 21.26 -12.98 -37.06
CA VAL A 101 20.62 -13.31 -38.35
C VAL A 101 19.18 -12.82 -38.36
N PHE A 102 18.89 -11.96 -39.35
CA PHE A 102 17.55 -11.48 -39.69
C PHE A 102 16.77 -12.60 -40.38
N VAL A 103 15.54 -12.87 -39.91
CA VAL A 103 14.59 -13.69 -40.65
C VAL A 103 13.46 -12.81 -41.16
N ASP A 104 13.47 -12.57 -42.48
CA ASP A 104 12.39 -11.93 -43.23
C ASP A 104 11.21 -12.92 -43.38
N PRO A 105 9.96 -12.53 -43.04
CA PRO A 105 8.79 -13.41 -43.13
C PRO A 105 8.44 -13.90 -44.54
N ALA A 106 9.03 -13.32 -45.60
CA ALA A 106 8.69 -13.64 -46.99
C ALA A 106 9.24 -14.97 -47.54
N ARG A 107 10.06 -15.73 -46.79
CA ARG A 107 10.57 -17.05 -47.23
C ARG A 107 9.82 -18.20 -46.55
N LYS A 108 8.77 -18.69 -47.22
CA LYS A 108 7.81 -19.70 -46.75
C LYS A 108 8.30 -21.15 -46.68
N ASP A 109 9.54 -21.48 -47.06
CA ASP A 109 9.82 -22.85 -47.51
C ASP A 109 10.54 -23.78 -46.52
N ARG A 110 10.64 -23.46 -45.22
CA ARG A 110 11.33 -24.35 -44.26
C ARG A 110 10.70 -24.50 -42.87
N ALA A 111 9.38 -24.58 -42.81
CA ALA A 111 8.69 -24.94 -41.56
C ALA A 111 7.58 -25.97 -41.79
N SER A 112 7.90 -27.08 -42.45
CA SER A 112 7.01 -28.24 -42.55
C SER A 112 7.58 -29.40 -41.72
N ALA A 113 7.18 -29.48 -40.45
CA ALA A 113 7.04 -30.71 -39.66
C ALA A 113 6.95 -30.38 -38.17
N VAL A 114 5.77 -29.97 -37.68
CA VAL A 114 5.43 -30.17 -36.27
C VAL A 114 3.97 -30.61 -36.17
N ASP A 115 3.83 -31.78 -35.56
CA ASP A 115 2.67 -32.61 -35.24
C ASP A 115 1.37 -31.87 -34.87
N THR A 116 0.26 -32.32 -35.50
CA THR A 116 -1.11 -31.80 -35.42
C THR A 116 -1.92 -32.27 -34.21
N THR A 117 -1.27 -32.61 -33.09
CA THR A 117 -1.98 -32.92 -31.85
C THR A 117 -2.53 -31.64 -31.22
N ARG A 118 -3.77 -31.30 -31.58
CA ARG A 118 -4.62 -30.31 -30.90
C ARG A 118 -4.75 -30.70 -29.42
N ARG A 119 -3.86 -30.19 -28.58
CA ARG A 119 -4.20 -29.82 -27.22
C ARG A 119 -4.52 -28.34 -27.25
N GLU A 120 -5.64 -27.96 -26.64
CA GLU A 120 -6.04 -26.56 -26.47
C GLU A 120 -4.97 -25.82 -25.65
N LEU A 121 -3.93 -25.36 -26.34
CA LEU A 121 -3.09 -24.28 -25.88
C LEU A 121 -3.99 -23.05 -25.88
N ARG A 122 -4.49 -22.69 -24.69
CA ARG A 122 -5.13 -21.39 -24.48
C ARG A 122 -4.10 -20.35 -24.92
N GLY A 123 -4.34 -19.75 -26.09
CA GLY A 123 -3.48 -18.70 -26.63
C GLY A 123 -3.31 -17.55 -25.63
N PRO A 124 -2.32 -16.66 -25.82
CA PRO A 124 -2.10 -15.52 -24.93
C PRO A 124 -3.40 -14.73 -24.81
N GLN A 125 -4.09 -14.92 -23.69
CA GLN A 125 -5.19 -14.06 -23.32
C GLN A 125 -4.51 -12.80 -22.81
N VAL A 126 -4.82 -11.66 -23.44
CA VAL A 126 -4.68 -10.38 -22.76
C VAL A 126 -5.64 -10.48 -21.58
N LEU A 127 -5.12 -10.98 -20.45
CA LEU A 127 -5.74 -10.76 -19.17
C LEU A 127 -5.77 -9.24 -19.08
N LYS A 128 -6.98 -8.67 -19.18
CA LYS A 128 -7.25 -7.29 -18.83
C LYS A 128 -6.45 -7.07 -17.55
N GLY A 129 -5.36 -6.28 -17.62
CA GLY A 129 -4.37 -6.23 -16.56
C GLY A 129 -5.14 -6.12 -15.26
N SER A 130 -4.94 -7.07 -14.35
CA SER A 130 -5.61 -6.98 -13.06
C SER A 130 -5.19 -5.63 -12.53
N GLN A 131 -6.08 -4.64 -12.56
CA GLN A 131 -5.88 -3.39 -11.84
C GLN A 131 -5.67 -3.89 -10.42
N TYR A 132 -4.43 -3.85 -9.96
CA TYR A 132 -4.15 -4.06 -8.56
C TYR A 132 -4.78 -2.84 -7.91
N THR A 133 -5.97 -3.05 -7.37
CA THR A 133 -6.71 -2.02 -6.65
C THR A 133 -6.32 -2.06 -5.18
N SER A 134 -6.78 -1.08 -4.41
CA SER A 134 -6.64 -1.15 -2.95
C SER A 134 -7.23 -2.43 -2.36
N ASP A 135 -8.23 -3.04 -3.02
CA ASP A 135 -8.85 -4.29 -2.59
C ASP A 135 -7.85 -5.46 -2.56
N ALA A 136 -6.90 -5.49 -3.51
CA ALA A 136 -5.84 -6.50 -3.53
C ALA A 136 -4.87 -6.35 -2.35
N TRP A 137 -4.58 -5.11 -1.95
CA TRP A 137 -3.78 -4.83 -0.76
C TRP A 137 -4.55 -5.16 0.54
N LEU A 138 -5.85 -4.85 0.61
CA LEU A 138 -6.70 -5.24 1.73
C LEU A 138 -6.77 -6.76 1.90
N ASN A 139 -6.78 -7.54 0.81
CA ASN A 139 -6.66 -9.00 0.90
C ASN A 139 -5.34 -9.47 1.55
N LYS A 140 -4.25 -8.70 1.42
CA LYS A 140 -2.99 -8.99 2.14
C LYS A 140 -3.15 -8.71 3.64
N THR A 141 -3.91 -7.67 4.02
CA THR A 141 -4.24 -7.39 5.42
C THR A 141 -5.07 -8.53 6.04
N ASP A 142 -6.02 -9.11 5.29
CA ASP A 142 -6.79 -10.27 5.75
C ASP A 142 -5.91 -11.46 6.12
N ARG A 143 -4.92 -11.75 5.28
CA ARG A 143 -3.95 -12.84 5.51
C ARG A 143 -3.08 -12.57 6.73
N LEU A 144 -2.62 -11.34 6.91
CA LEU A 144 -1.88 -10.93 8.10
C LEU A 144 -2.73 -11.06 9.36
N ARG A 145 -3.97 -10.56 9.34
CA ARG A 145 -4.94 -10.72 10.43
C ARG A 145 -5.17 -12.18 10.77
N ALA A 146 -5.35 -13.04 9.77
CA ALA A 146 -5.53 -14.47 9.97
C ALA A 146 -4.32 -15.11 10.66
N ALA A 147 -3.09 -14.71 10.29
CA ALA A 147 -1.86 -15.14 10.97
C ALA A 147 -1.77 -14.61 12.42
N MET A 148 -2.29 -13.41 12.68
CA MET A 148 -2.26 -12.76 14.00
C MET A 148 -3.47 -13.10 14.88
N LYS A 149 -4.41 -13.91 14.39
CA LYS A 149 -5.62 -14.28 15.12
C LYS A 149 -5.28 -15.07 16.39
N ALA A 150 -5.91 -14.70 17.51
CA ALA A 150 -5.79 -15.44 18.75
C ALA A 150 -6.43 -16.84 18.64
N PRO A 151 -5.77 -17.91 19.11
CA PRO A 151 -6.37 -19.24 19.23
C PRO A 151 -7.62 -19.23 20.13
N PRO A 152 -8.55 -20.20 20.01
CA PRO A 152 -9.78 -20.24 20.80
C PRO A 152 -9.56 -20.13 22.32
N LYS A 153 -8.56 -20.83 22.86
CA LYS A 153 -8.19 -20.77 24.28
C LYS A 153 -7.78 -19.35 24.71
N VAL A 154 -6.98 -18.68 23.89
CA VAL A 154 -6.53 -17.30 24.13
C VAL A 154 -7.71 -16.32 24.04
N ARG A 155 -8.59 -16.50 23.04
CA ARG A 155 -9.82 -15.68 22.90
C ARG A 155 -10.79 -15.85 24.06
N ALA A 156 -10.88 -17.05 24.64
CA ALA A 156 -11.70 -17.28 25.83
C ALA A 156 -11.16 -16.48 27.02
N ALA A 157 -9.84 -16.50 27.24
CA ALA A 157 -9.19 -15.72 28.29
C ALA A 157 -9.36 -14.20 28.11
N MET A 158 -9.42 -13.71 26.87
CA MET A 158 -9.68 -12.28 26.57
C MET A 158 -11.12 -11.83 26.86
N LYS A 159 -12.08 -12.75 26.92
CA LYS A 159 -13.50 -12.43 27.18
C LYS A 159 -13.82 -12.32 28.67
N GLU A 160 -12.93 -12.76 29.54
CA GLU A 160 -13.11 -12.57 30.97
C GLU A 160 -13.00 -11.06 31.29
N PRO A 161 -13.86 -10.53 32.16
CA PRO A 161 -13.77 -9.12 32.55
C PRO A 161 -12.38 -8.86 33.12
N PRO A 162 -11.79 -7.67 32.85
CA PRO A 162 -10.48 -7.34 33.36
C PRO A 162 -10.51 -7.36 34.90
N LYS A 163 -9.82 -8.34 35.49
CA LYS A 163 -9.61 -8.57 36.92
C LYS A 163 -8.53 -7.65 37.51
N ALA A 164 -7.66 -7.06 36.70
CA ALA A 164 -6.55 -6.20 37.12
C ALA A 164 -6.09 -5.19 36.04
N LYS A 165 -5.25 -4.23 36.46
CA LYS A 165 -4.53 -3.30 35.58
C LYS A 165 -3.49 -4.09 34.76
N GLY A 166 -3.83 -4.48 33.53
CA GLY A 166 -2.99 -5.33 32.67
C GLY A 166 -3.73 -6.37 31.83
N ASP A 167 -5.05 -6.49 32.02
CA ASP A 167 -5.91 -7.35 31.22
C ASP A 167 -6.14 -6.83 29.80
N TYR A 168 -6.62 -7.72 28.93
CA TYR A 168 -6.87 -7.41 27.53
C TYR A 168 -7.93 -6.31 27.39
N SER A 169 -7.59 -5.25 26.66
CA SER A 169 -8.51 -4.19 26.25
C SER A 169 -8.44 -3.98 24.74
N PRO A 170 -9.60 -3.78 24.06
CA PRO A 170 -9.62 -3.44 22.64
C PRO A 170 -8.76 -2.21 22.36
N VAL A 171 -8.07 -2.21 21.22
CA VAL A 171 -7.28 -1.07 20.79
C VAL A 171 -8.19 0.11 20.44
N LYS A 172 -7.86 1.28 20.99
CA LYS A 172 -8.61 2.52 20.80
C LYS A 172 -7.88 3.42 19.82
N VAL A 173 -8.55 3.82 18.74
CA VAL A 173 -7.98 4.71 17.72
C VAL A 173 -8.78 6.00 17.67
N CYS A 174 -8.13 7.14 17.86
CA CYS A 174 -8.72 8.45 17.61
C CYS A 174 -8.46 8.86 16.15
N VAL A 175 -9.52 9.21 15.43
CA VAL A 175 -9.47 9.78 14.08
C VAL A 175 -9.77 11.27 14.19
N ILE A 176 -8.77 12.11 13.87
CA ILE A 176 -8.91 13.57 13.84
C ILE A 176 -9.02 14.00 12.37
N ASP A 177 -10.23 14.38 11.94
CA ASP A 177 -10.57 14.57 10.52
C ASP A 177 -11.85 15.44 10.37
N THR A 178 -12.58 15.30 9.26
CA THR A 178 -13.86 15.98 8.95
C THR A 178 -15.07 15.35 9.66
N GLY A 179 -14.87 14.26 10.40
CA GLY A 179 -15.86 13.58 11.22
C GLY A 179 -16.20 12.16 10.77
N PHE A 180 -17.42 11.70 11.04
CA PHE A 180 -17.92 10.40 10.57
C PHE A 180 -19.39 10.46 10.20
N HIS A 181 -19.77 9.95 9.03
CA HIS A 181 -21.13 10.04 8.52
C HIS A 181 -22.04 8.96 9.12
N LYS A 182 -23.17 9.36 9.72
CA LYS A 182 -24.08 8.45 10.45
C LYS A 182 -24.70 7.32 9.62
N SER A 183 -24.77 7.47 8.31
CA SER A 183 -25.32 6.45 7.41
C SER A 183 -24.32 5.36 7.02
N ASP A 184 -23.03 5.52 7.34
CA ASP A 184 -22.07 4.45 7.07
C ASP A 184 -22.35 3.26 8.00
N ARG A 185 -22.27 2.04 7.46
CA ARG A 185 -22.56 0.79 8.17
C ARG A 185 -21.68 0.57 9.40
N ASP A 186 -20.50 1.18 9.41
CA ASP A 186 -19.49 1.02 10.45
C ASP A 186 -19.67 2.04 11.59
N CYS A 187 -20.73 2.86 11.58
CA CYS A 187 -21.01 3.88 12.60
C CYS A 187 -21.04 3.34 14.04
N LYS A 188 -21.44 2.08 14.24
CA LYS A 188 -21.45 1.41 15.56
C LYS A 188 -20.05 1.18 16.15
N LYS A 189 -19.00 1.32 15.35
CA LYS A 189 -17.59 1.25 15.80
C LYS A 189 -17.11 2.56 16.40
N VAL A 190 -17.83 3.67 16.18
CA VAL A 190 -17.55 4.95 16.82
C VAL A 190 -18.14 4.93 18.22
N VAL A 191 -17.26 4.83 19.22
CA VAL A 191 -17.63 4.79 20.65
C VAL A 191 -17.99 6.19 21.15
N GLU A 192 -17.25 7.20 20.71
CA GLU A 192 -17.49 8.59 21.06
C GLU A 192 -17.14 9.49 19.88
N PHE A 193 -17.95 10.51 19.67
CA PHE A 193 -17.77 11.54 18.66
C PHE A 193 -17.76 12.91 19.33
N LYS A 194 -16.85 13.78 18.90
CA LYS A 194 -16.81 15.16 19.34
C LYS A 194 -16.63 16.09 18.14
N ASP A 195 -17.54 17.05 18.03
CA ASP A 195 -17.46 18.13 17.05
C ASP A 195 -16.78 19.34 17.68
N PHE A 196 -15.58 19.68 17.19
CA PHE A 196 -14.83 20.88 17.61
C PHE A 196 -15.14 22.08 16.72
N VAL A 197 -15.69 21.84 15.51
CA VAL A 197 -16.12 22.88 14.56
C VAL A 197 -17.44 23.48 15.02
N ASP A 198 -18.42 22.64 15.35
CA ASP A 198 -19.72 23.03 15.89
C ASP A 198 -19.89 22.42 17.28
N LYS A 199 -19.54 23.20 18.31
CA LYS A 199 -19.54 22.73 19.71
C LYS A 199 -20.92 22.34 20.23
N ASN A 200 -22.00 22.75 19.54
CA ASN A 200 -23.37 22.40 19.88
C ASN A 200 -23.83 21.09 19.21
N ASN A 201 -23.12 20.61 18.20
CA ASN A 201 -23.45 19.36 17.53
C ASN A 201 -22.99 18.15 18.36
N THR A 202 -23.93 17.26 18.66
CA THR A 202 -23.67 16.00 19.37
C THR A 202 -23.89 14.76 18.49
N GLU A 203 -24.32 14.94 17.23
CA GLU A 203 -24.54 13.83 16.30
C GLU A 203 -23.34 13.61 15.37
N LEU A 204 -23.14 12.33 15.00
CA LEU A 204 -22.19 11.93 13.95
C LEU A 204 -22.43 12.72 12.67
N ARG A 205 -21.40 13.46 12.25
CA ARG A 205 -21.43 14.32 11.08
C ARG A 205 -20.11 14.24 10.33
N ASP A 206 -20.19 14.17 9.01
CA ASP A 206 -19.08 14.36 8.08
C ASP A 206 -19.65 14.84 6.75
N ASP A 207 -19.48 16.12 6.46
CA ASP A 207 -20.06 16.73 5.27
C ASP A 207 -19.24 16.40 4.00
N THR A 208 -17.99 15.95 4.17
CA THR A 208 -17.04 15.71 3.07
C THR A 208 -16.88 14.23 2.71
N TRP A 209 -17.18 13.34 3.65
CA TRP A 209 -16.91 11.89 3.62
C TRP A 209 -15.43 11.49 3.74
N HIS A 210 -14.51 12.45 3.86
CA HIS A 210 -13.08 12.17 4.01
C HIS A 210 -12.77 11.45 5.33
N GLY A 211 -13.23 11.99 6.46
CA GLY A 211 -13.07 11.36 7.78
C GLY A 211 -13.75 10.01 7.91
N THR A 212 -14.91 9.84 7.28
CA THR A 212 -15.60 8.54 7.18
C THR A 212 -14.75 7.52 6.41
N LEU A 213 -14.14 7.94 5.30
CA LEU A 213 -13.27 7.07 4.52
C LEU A 213 -11.99 6.70 5.30
N THR A 214 -11.31 7.65 5.94
CA THR A 214 -10.09 7.37 6.72
C THR A 214 -10.38 6.45 7.91
N ALA A 215 -11.47 6.70 8.65
CA ALA A 215 -11.95 5.82 9.71
C ALA A 215 -12.27 4.39 9.21
N THR A 216 -12.93 4.27 8.05
CA THR A 216 -13.27 2.95 7.50
C THR A 216 -12.07 2.22 6.91
N ILE A 217 -11.01 2.90 6.47
CA ILE A 217 -9.73 2.27 6.10
C ILE A 217 -9.08 1.64 7.33
N ILE A 218 -9.04 2.33 8.47
CA ILE A 218 -8.53 1.77 9.75
C ILE A 218 -9.29 0.48 10.07
N LEU A 219 -10.63 0.51 10.03
CA LEU A 219 -11.47 -0.67 10.28
C LEU A 219 -11.30 -1.78 9.22
N SER A 220 -11.01 -1.40 7.97
CA SER A 220 -10.75 -2.35 6.89
C SER A 220 -9.41 -3.07 7.08
N VAL A 221 -8.43 -2.45 7.74
CA VAL A 221 -7.15 -3.08 8.11
C VAL A 221 -7.29 -3.86 9.43
N TYR A 222 -8.00 -3.33 10.43
CA TYR A 222 -8.23 -3.99 11.71
C TYR A 222 -9.64 -3.69 12.28
N PRO A 223 -10.61 -4.59 12.09
CA PRO A 223 -12.03 -4.33 12.42
C PRO A 223 -12.34 -4.45 13.91
N ASP A 224 -11.45 -5.04 14.71
CA ASP A 224 -11.69 -5.31 16.13
C ASP A 224 -11.26 -4.12 17.04
N CYS A 225 -10.70 -3.04 16.47
CA CYS A 225 -10.52 -1.79 17.20
C CYS A 225 -11.84 -1.03 17.39
N VAL A 226 -11.80 -0.04 18.28
CA VAL A 226 -12.86 0.93 18.50
C VAL A 226 -12.39 2.33 18.15
N LEU A 227 -13.30 3.15 17.62
CA LEU A 227 -12.98 4.48 17.13
C LEU A 227 -13.49 5.59 18.07
N TYR A 228 -12.66 6.61 18.22
CA TYR A 228 -13.00 7.92 18.76
C TYR A 228 -12.86 8.92 17.63
N VAL A 229 -13.92 9.67 17.30
CA VAL A 229 -13.89 10.56 16.14
C VAL A 229 -13.95 12.01 16.61
N ALA A 230 -12.93 12.78 16.25
CA ALA A 230 -12.86 14.21 16.50
C ALA A 230 -12.97 14.96 15.17
N ARG A 231 -14.07 15.71 15.00
CA ARG A 231 -14.25 16.57 13.83
C ARG A 231 -13.59 17.92 14.09
N VAL A 232 -12.55 18.22 13.32
CA VAL A 232 -11.82 19.51 13.39
C VAL A 232 -11.86 20.29 12.06
N PHE A 233 -12.23 19.62 10.97
CA PHE A 233 -12.40 20.22 9.65
C PHE A 233 -13.88 20.32 9.28
N LYS A 234 -14.31 21.49 8.81
CA LYS A 234 -15.71 21.69 8.38
C LYS A 234 -15.93 21.12 6.97
N ASN A 235 -14.98 21.36 6.08
CA ASN A 235 -14.98 21.03 4.66
C ASN A 235 -13.56 20.58 4.25
N ASN A 236 -13.28 20.51 2.95
CA ASN A 236 -11.96 20.12 2.43
C ASN A 236 -10.96 21.28 2.37
N ASP A 237 -11.38 22.51 2.71
CA ASP A 237 -10.51 23.67 2.74
C ASP A 237 -9.85 23.74 4.12
N THR A 238 -8.55 24.03 4.15
CA THR A 238 -7.78 24.08 5.38
C THR A 238 -7.47 25.53 5.78
N ASP A 239 -7.78 25.89 7.03
CA ASP A 239 -7.42 27.17 7.64
C ASP A 239 -6.20 26.99 8.56
N GLU A 240 -5.08 27.62 8.19
CA GLU A 240 -3.77 27.48 8.86
C GLU A 240 -3.72 28.02 10.31
N LYS A 241 -4.82 28.58 10.84
CA LYS A 241 -4.86 29.15 12.21
C LYS A 241 -5.87 28.48 13.12
N THR A 242 -7.12 28.38 12.66
CA THR A 242 -8.25 27.87 13.43
C THR A 242 -8.13 26.36 13.61
N GLU A 243 -7.85 25.63 12.53
CA GLU A 243 -7.86 24.17 12.55
C GLU A 243 -6.68 23.56 13.32
N PRO A 244 -5.46 24.14 13.33
CA PRO A 244 -4.43 23.73 14.27
C PRO A 244 -4.87 23.87 15.73
N ALA A 245 -5.61 24.91 16.08
CA ALA A 245 -6.11 25.11 17.45
C ALA A 245 -7.19 24.08 17.80
N LEU A 246 -8.12 23.78 16.88
CA LEU A 246 -9.11 22.71 17.06
C LEU A 246 -8.43 21.34 17.15
N MET A 247 -7.36 21.11 16.38
CA MET A 247 -6.57 19.89 16.45
C MET A 247 -5.86 19.73 17.80
N VAL A 248 -5.39 20.81 18.41
CA VAL A 248 -4.89 20.81 19.79
C VAL A 248 -5.96 20.37 20.78
N GLU A 249 -7.17 20.94 20.68
CA GLU A 249 -8.32 20.54 21.52
C GLU A 249 -8.65 19.04 21.32
N ALA A 250 -8.65 18.55 20.08
CA ALA A 250 -8.93 17.16 19.74
C ALA A 250 -7.87 16.18 20.27
N ILE A 251 -6.57 16.51 20.16
CA ILE A 251 -5.48 15.70 20.72
C ILE A 251 -5.62 15.61 22.24
N ASN A 252 -5.90 16.73 22.91
CA ASN A 252 -6.13 16.75 24.36
C ASN A 252 -7.32 15.88 24.74
N TRP A 253 -8.44 16.02 24.02
CA TRP A 253 -9.64 15.24 24.23
C TRP A 253 -9.36 13.74 24.10
N ALA A 254 -8.61 13.31 23.09
CA ALA A 254 -8.24 11.90 22.88
C ALA A 254 -7.41 11.31 24.04
N MET A 255 -6.65 12.15 24.75
CA MET A 255 -5.80 11.76 25.88
C MET A 255 -6.51 11.78 27.24
N GLU A 256 -7.72 12.31 27.35
CA GLU A 256 -8.43 12.34 28.63
C GLU A 256 -8.65 10.92 29.19
N LYS A 257 -8.59 10.79 30.53
CA LYS A 257 -8.53 9.50 31.24
C LYS A 257 -9.65 8.50 30.90
N ASN A 258 -10.84 8.99 30.56
CA ASN A 258 -11.98 8.15 30.19
C ASN A 258 -11.81 7.51 28.80
N ARG A 259 -11.05 8.15 27.91
CA ARG A 259 -10.77 7.66 26.55
C ARG A 259 -9.41 7.00 26.50
N ASP A 260 -8.37 7.75 26.85
CA ASP A 260 -6.98 7.29 26.94
C ASP A 260 -6.62 6.42 25.73
N VAL A 261 -6.75 6.98 24.52
CA VAL A 261 -6.62 6.20 23.28
C VAL A 261 -5.21 5.62 23.12
N ASP A 262 -5.03 4.65 22.23
CA ASP A 262 -3.71 4.07 21.95
C ASP A 262 -3.03 4.78 20.78
N ILE A 263 -3.83 5.13 19.77
CA ILE A 263 -3.38 5.66 18.48
C ILE A 263 -4.18 6.91 18.15
N ILE A 264 -3.51 7.95 17.67
CA ILE A 264 -4.09 9.15 17.09
C ILE A 264 -3.70 9.17 15.61
N SER A 265 -4.70 9.14 14.73
CA SER A 265 -4.55 9.20 13.28
C SER A 265 -4.99 10.57 12.79
N ILE A 266 -4.05 11.34 12.23
CA ILE A 266 -4.25 12.69 11.71
C ILE A 266 -4.06 12.66 10.20
N SER A 267 -5.15 12.55 9.46
CA SER A 267 -5.14 12.47 8.00
C SER A 267 -5.13 13.85 7.33
N ALA A 268 -4.41 14.80 7.92
CA ALA A 268 -4.33 16.19 7.50
C ALA A 268 -3.02 16.82 8.00
N GLY A 269 -2.72 18.01 7.52
CA GLY A 269 -1.57 18.79 7.98
C GLY A 269 -1.59 20.22 7.48
N PHE A 270 -0.69 21.02 8.03
CA PHE A 270 -0.59 22.46 7.88
C PHE A 270 0.77 22.84 7.30
N GLU A 271 0.81 23.83 6.42
CA GLU A 271 2.06 24.35 5.90
C GLU A 271 2.79 25.19 6.96
N GLU A 272 2.04 25.91 7.79
CA GLU A 272 2.59 26.72 8.87
C GLU A 272 2.98 25.88 10.09
N HIS A 273 3.96 26.36 10.85
CA HIS A 273 4.33 25.75 12.12
C HIS A 273 3.47 26.33 13.24
N SER A 274 2.82 25.46 14.02
CA SER A 274 2.05 25.86 15.20
C SER A 274 2.72 25.35 16.48
N PRO A 275 3.29 26.24 17.32
CA PRO A 275 3.91 25.86 18.60
C PRO A 275 2.94 25.12 19.53
N ALA A 276 1.68 25.57 19.59
CA ALA A 276 0.67 24.93 20.42
C ALA A 276 0.36 23.48 19.96
N LEU A 277 0.33 23.25 18.64
CA LEU A 277 0.13 21.91 18.08
C LEU A 277 1.39 21.04 18.26
N GLN A 278 2.59 21.63 18.20
CA GLN A 278 3.82 20.93 18.60
C GLN A 278 3.73 20.43 20.04
N ASP A 279 3.38 21.30 20.98
CA ASP A 279 3.29 20.94 22.39
C ASP A 279 2.21 19.87 22.63
N ALA A 280 1.10 19.90 21.89
CA ALA A 280 0.07 18.88 21.97
C ALA A 280 0.55 17.51 21.50
N VAL A 281 1.23 17.43 20.36
CA VAL A 281 1.79 16.19 19.82
C VAL A 281 2.91 15.65 20.71
N GLN A 282 3.75 16.53 21.28
CA GLN A 282 4.76 16.16 22.27
C GLN A 282 4.14 15.54 23.52
N ARG A 283 3.08 16.14 24.06
CA ARG A 283 2.35 15.59 25.21
C ARG A 283 1.72 14.23 24.88
N ALA A 284 1.19 14.05 23.68
CA ALA A 284 0.66 12.76 23.22
C ALA A 284 1.74 11.68 23.16
N ALA A 285 2.87 11.96 22.51
CA ALA A 285 3.98 11.02 22.45
C ALA A 285 4.55 10.70 23.84
N ALA A 286 4.71 11.70 24.71
CA ALA A 286 5.16 11.52 26.09
C ALA A 286 4.17 10.69 26.93
N ALA A 287 2.87 10.79 26.63
CA ALA A 287 1.82 9.94 27.21
C ALA A 287 1.73 8.55 26.55
N ASN A 288 2.75 8.14 25.77
CA ASN A 288 2.85 6.87 25.05
C ASN A 288 1.72 6.64 24.03
N LYS A 289 1.23 7.73 23.40
CA LYS A 289 0.30 7.65 22.28
C LYS A 289 1.07 7.56 20.99
N LEU A 290 0.66 6.67 20.09
CA LEU A 290 1.19 6.66 18.72
C LEU A 290 0.48 7.74 17.92
N VAL A 291 1.22 8.74 17.44
CA VAL A 291 0.67 9.79 16.58
C VAL A 291 1.12 9.52 15.15
N PHE A 292 0.17 9.22 14.27
CA PHE A 292 0.39 9.09 12.83
C PHE A 292 -0.15 10.33 12.14
N ALA A 293 0.63 10.90 11.20
CA ALA A 293 0.15 12.03 10.41
C ALA A 293 0.54 11.93 8.94
N ALA A 294 -0.35 12.42 8.08
CA ALA A 294 -0.19 12.43 6.64
C ALA A 294 0.93 13.38 6.21
N ALA A 295 1.78 12.92 5.29
CA ALA A 295 2.89 13.74 4.82
C ALA A 295 2.44 15.01 4.07
N ALA A 296 1.24 14.99 3.46
CA ALA A 296 0.61 15.97 2.55
C ALA A 296 0.59 15.51 1.09
N ASN A 297 -0.11 16.26 0.23
CA ASN A 297 -0.30 15.94 -1.19
C ASN A 297 0.27 17.06 -2.09
N TYR A 298 1.44 17.60 -1.77
CA TYR A 298 2.02 18.79 -2.42
C TYR A 298 2.83 18.51 -3.69
N GLY A 299 2.89 17.27 -4.19
CA GLY A 299 3.53 16.95 -5.48
C GLY A 299 5.01 17.33 -5.55
N ASN A 300 5.76 17.13 -4.47
CA ASN A 300 7.17 17.50 -4.33
C ASN A 300 7.46 19.00 -4.51
N LEU A 301 6.45 19.88 -4.41
CA LEU A 301 6.61 21.33 -4.49
C LEU A 301 6.82 22.00 -3.12
N ARG A 302 6.51 21.28 -2.04
CA ARG A 302 6.58 21.76 -0.66
C ARG A 302 7.06 20.65 0.27
N PRO A 303 7.64 21.01 1.43
CA PRO A 303 8.02 20.03 2.43
C PRO A 303 6.81 19.32 3.03
N VAL A 304 7.08 18.24 3.77
CA VAL A 304 6.10 17.53 4.61
C VAL A 304 5.34 18.52 5.50
N ALA A 305 4.02 18.37 5.59
CA ALA A 305 3.18 19.21 6.43
C ALA A 305 3.38 18.96 7.94
N PHE A 306 2.98 19.94 8.75
CA PHE A 306 2.91 19.80 10.20
C PHE A 306 1.56 19.19 10.63
N PRO A 307 1.49 18.24 11.58
CA PRO A 307 2.55 17.78 12.47
C PRO A 307 3.42 16.62 11.96
N ALA A 308 3.17 16.11 10.74
CA ALA A 308 3.90 14.96 10.19
C ALA A 308 5.43 15.18 10.11
N ARG A 309 5.88 16.41 9.83
CA ARG A 309 7.31 16.75 9.83
C ARG A 309 7.97 16.74 11.23
N HIS A 310 7.22 16.59 12.32
CA HIS A 310 7.79 16.48 13.67
C HIS A 310 8.25 15.04 13.97
N GLU A 311 9.42 14.68 13.47
CA GLU A 311 9.88 13.27 13.45
C GLU A 311 10.06 12.60 14.81
N LEU A 312 10.30 13.38 15.87
CA LEU A 312 10.52 12.83 17.21
C LEU A 312 9.22 12.36 17.88
N PHE A 313 8.09 12.98 17.50
CA PHE A 313 6.80 12.80 18.17
C PHE A 313 5.66 12.42 17.23
N THR A 314 5.91 12.33 15.92
CA THR A 314 4.95 11.91 14.90
C THR A 314 5.57 10.89 13.95
N ILE A 315 4.82 9.83 13.64
CA ILE A 315 5.13 8.90 12.57
C ILE A 315 4.55 9.47 11.26
N CYS A 316 5.43 10.04 10.43
CA CYS A 316 5.08 10.59 9.12
C CYS A 316 4.77 9.46 8.13
N ILE A 317 3.62 9.55 7.44
CA ILE A 317 3.21 8.55 6.46
C ILE A 317 3.04 9.17 5.07
N PHE A 318 3.86 8.68 4.14
CA PHE A 318 3.77 8.92 2.70
C PHE A 318 2.85 7.89 2.02
N SER A 319 2.43 8.19 0.80
CA SER A 319 1.58 7.32 0.00
C SER A 319 2.38 6.51 -1.02
N THR A 320 1.97 5.27 -1.23
CA THR A 320 2.35 4.47 -2.40
C THR A 320 1.12 4.14 -3.24
N ASN A 321 1.36 3.82 -4.50
CA ASN A 321 0.40 3.09 -5.32
C ASN A 321 0.42 1.59 -4.99
N THR A 322 -0.39 0.81 -5.72
CA THR A 322 -0.56 -0.64 -5.50
C THR A 322 0.63 -1.49 -5.97
N LEU A 323 1.64 -0.87 -6.58
CA LEU A 323 2.90 -1.48 -6.97
C LEU A 323 4.05 -1.07 -6.03
N ASP A 324 3.73 -0.51 -4.86
CA ASP A 324 4.67 -0.02 -3.84
C ASP A 324 5.63 1.08 -4.33
N LYS A 325 5.26 1.78 -5.41
CA LYS A 325 5.94 3.01 -5.86
C LYS A 325 5.34 4.20 -5.11
N GLY A 326 6.19 5.13 -4.67
CA GLY A 326 5.73 6.40 -4.11
C GLY A 326 4.79 7.13 -5.06
N SER A 327 3.67 7.62 -4.52
CA SER A 327 2.68 8.42 -5.24
C SER A 327 3.26 9.74 -5.73
N ASP A 328 2.86 10.17 -6.92
CA ASP A 328 3.38 11.39 -7.54
C ASP A 328 2.96 12.68 -6.79
N PHE A 329 1.90 12.61 -5.97
CA PHE A 329 1.43 13.72 -5.14
C PHE A 329 2.14 13.84 -3.79
N ASN A 330 3.02 12.91 -3.40
CA ASN A 330 3.77 13.03 -2.15
C ASN A 330 4.56 14.36 -2.09
N PRO A 331 4.79 14.93 -0.90
CA PRO A 331 5.64 16.10 -0.73
C PRO A 331 7.12 15.70 -0.84
N GLU A 332 8.01 16.66 -0.67
CA GLU A 332 9.44 16.38 -0.59
C GLU A 332 9.77 15.44 0.59
N TRP A 333 10.50 14.36 0.30
CA TRP A 333 10.97 13.41 1.30
C TRP A 333 12.09 14.02 2.15
N ARG A 334 12.37 13.45 3.33
CA ARG A 334 13.31 14.03 4.30
C ARG A 334 14.53 13.13 4.48
N ALA A 335 15.74 13.65 4.26
CA ALA A 335 16.97 12.86 4.34
C ALA A 335 17.22 12.22 5.72
N ASP A 336 16.91 12.97 6.77
CA ASP A 336 17.25 12.61 8.16
C ASP A 336 16.07 12.08 8.96
N ALA A 337 14.97 11.69 8.30
CA ALA A 337 13.74 11.21 8.94
C ALA A 337 13.31 9.83 8.43
N HIS A 338 12.38 9.20 9.15
CA HIS A 338 11.70 8.00 8.65
C HIS A 338 10.62 8.39 7.66
N ASN A 339 10.83 8.07 6.38
CA ASN A 339 9.86 8.32 5.31
C ASN A 339 8.99 7.09 5.08
N PHE A 340 8.30 6.63 6.12
CA PHE A 340 7.44 5.47 6.00
C PHE A 340 6.36 5.70 4.96
N ALA A 341 6.10 4.70 4.12
CA ALA A 341 5.06 4.78 3.11
C ALA A 341 4.19 3.53 3.10
N LEU A 342 2.89 3.72 2.96
CA LEU A 342 1.90 2.64 2.80
C LEU A 342 1.01 2.95 1.61
N LEU A 343 0.21 1.97 1.19
CA LEU A 343 -0.79 2.18 0.15
C LEU A 343 -1.70 3.36 0.53
N GLY A 344 -1.70 4.41 -0.29
CA GLY A 344 -2.59 5.55 -0.16
C GLY A 344 -3.41 5.82 -1.41
N GLU A 345 -3.30 4.99 -2.45
CA GLU A 345 -4.05 5.16 -3.69
C GLU A 345 -5.20 4.15 -3.84
N ASP A 346 -6.18 4.56 -4.64
CA ASP A 346 -7.22 3.69 -5.19
C ASP A 346 -8.20 3.14 -4.13
N PHE A 347 -8.43 3.83 -3.01
CA PHE A 347 -9.42 3.39 -2.02
C PHE A 347 -10.84 3.72 -2.47
N ARG A 348 -11.75 2.74 -2.39
CA ARG A 348 -13.15 2.95 -2.76
C ARG A 348 -13.83 3.95 -1.83
N ASP A 349 -14.46 4.96 -2.42
CA ASP A 349 -15.24 5.96 -1.70
C ASP A 349 -16.46 5.33 -0.99
N ARG A 350 -16.85 5.89 0.15
CA ARG A 350 -17.96 5.37 0.95
C ARG A 350 -19.34 5.89 0.57
N LYS A 351 -19.40 7.03 -0.09
CA LYS A 351 -20.63 7.61 -0.62
C LYS A 351 -20.90 7.14 -2.05
N TYR A 352 -19.87 7.13 -2.88
CA TYR A 352 -19.97 6.84 -4.32
C TYR A 352 -19.11 5.63 -4.69
N SER A 353 -19.70 4.44 -4.77
CA SER A 353 -18.97 3.17 -4.89
C SER A 353 -18.05 3.01 -6.12
N GLU A 354 -18.30 3.83 -7.14
CA GLU A 354 -17.58 3.96 -8.41
C GLU A 354 -16.41 4.95 -8.35
N VAL A 355 -16.38 5.80 -7.33
CA VAL A 355 -15.30 6.75 -7.07
C VAL A 355 -14.22 6.07 -6.24
N ARG A 356 -12.97 6.36 -6.58
CA ARG A 356 -11.81 5.95 -5.79
C ARG A 356 -10.99 7.18 -5.42
N GLN A 357 -10.52 7.18 -4.19
CA GLN A 357 -9.80 8.27 -3.55
C GLN A 357 -8.34 7.88 -3.33
N SER A 358 -7.47 8.87 -3.43
CA SER A 358 -6.03 8.71 -3.25
C SER A 358 -5.48 9.87 -2.43
N GLY A 359 -4.54 9.59 -1.53
CA GLY A 359 -3.88 10.60 -0.73
C GLY A 359 -3.01 10.01 0.39
N THR A 360 -2.10 10.82 0.91
CA THR A 360 -1.34 10.49 2.13
C THR A 360 -2.25 10.29 3.35
N SER A 361 -3.43 10.89 3.34
CA SER A 361 -4.54 10.63 4.26
C SER A 361 -4.92 9.14 4.33
N MET A 362 -5.11 8.50 3.18
CA MET A 362 -5.49 7.08 3.11
C MET A 362 -4.34 6.18 3.57
N ALA A 363 -3.10 6.53 3.22
CA ALA A 363 -1.91 5.82 3.70
C ALA A 363 -1.76 5.91 5.22
N THR A 364 -2.04 7.09 5.80
CA THR A 364 -1.99 7.33 7.25
C THR A 364 -3.02 6.49 7.98
N ALA A 365 -4.26 6.45 7.47
CA ALA A 365 -5.30 5.58 7.99
C ALA A 365 -4.92 4.09 7.90
N ALA A 366 -4.32 3.66 6.78
CA ALA A 366 -3.83 2.30 6.62
C ALA A 366 -2.72 1.97 7.64
N ALA A 367 -1.82 2.92 7.90
CA ALA A 367 -0.75 2.78 8.89
C ALA A 367 -1.28 2.69 10.31
N ALA A 368 -2.22 3.56 10.68
CA ALA A 368 -2.88 3.53 11.98
C ALA A 368 -3.64 2.21 12.21
N GLY A 369 -4.34 1.69 11.19
CA GLY A 369 -4.99 0.38 11.25
C GLY A 369 -4.01 -0.79 11.40
N LEU A 370 -2.87 -0.74 10.71
CA LEU A 370 -1.81 -1.75 10.85
C LEU A 370 -1.18 -1.70 12.25
N ALA A 371 -0.89 -0.51 12.74
CA ALA A 371 -0.40 -0.29 14.10
C ALA A 371 -1.39 -0.82 15.13
N ALA A 372 -2.70 -0.61 14.93
CA ALA A 372 -3.73 -1.13 15.82
C ALA A 372 -3.71 -2.67 15.88
N LEU A 373 -3.58 -3.34 14.73
CA LEU A 373 -3.43 -4.80 14.68
C LEU A 373 -2.18 -5.29 15.41
N ILE A 374 -1.05 -4.59 15.28
CA ILE A 374 0.22 -4.95 15.93
C ILE A 374 0.13 -4.76 17.45
N VAL A 375 -0.43 -3.64 17.90
CA VAL A 375 -0.66 -3.35 19.32
C VAL A 375 -1.59 -4.39 19.92
N ASP A 376 -2.70 -4.71 19.26
CA ASP A 376 -3.64 -5.74 19.71
C ASP A 376 -2.94 -7.09 19.87
N PHE A 377 -2.23 -7.53 18.84
CA PHE A 377 -1.48 -8.77 18.88
C PHE A 377 -0.50 -8.82 20.06
N SER A 378 0.21 -7.72 20.35
CA SER A 378 1.12 -7.66 21.51
C SER A 378 0.39 -7.82 22.86
N ARG A 379 -0.89 -7.46 22.93
CA ARG A 379 -1.73 -7.59 24.14
C ARG A 379 -2.22 -9.01 24.38
N HIS A 380 -2.19 -9.88 23.37
CA HIS A 380 -2.65 -11.26 23.52
C HIS A 380 -1.86 -11.97 24.66
N PRO A 381 -2.54 -12.71 25.55
CA PRO A 381 -1.89 -13.39 26.67
C PRO A 381 -0.72 -14.31 26.29
N ASP A 382 -0.76 -14.94 25.12
CA ASP A 382 0.30 -15.82 24.61
C ASP A 382 1.49 -15.08 23.96
N ASN A 383 1.44 -13.75 23.89
CA ASN A 383 2.45 -12.91 23.25
C ASN A 383 3.31 -12.10 24.23
N LYS A 384 3.21 -12.38 25.54
CA LYS A 384 4.06 -11.74 26.58
C LYS A 384 5.55 -12.07 26.44
N THR A 385 5.90 -13.07 25.64
CA THR A 385 7.29 -13.44 25.31
C THR A 385 7.94 -12.56 24.24
N ILE A 386 7.20 -11.63 23.62
CA ILE A 386 7.78 -10.61 22.75
C ILE A 386 8.74 -9.75 23.58
N LEU A 387 9.97 -9.57 23.10
CA LEU A 387 10.95 -8.71 23.75
C LEU A 387 10.39 -7.30 23.91
N ARG A 388 10.44 -6.76 25.13
CA ARG A 388 9.92 -5.42 25.46
C ARG A 388 8.47 -5.22 24.98
N VAL A 389 7.60 -6.22 25.15
CA VAL A 389 6.21 -6.20 24.68
C VAL A 389 5.43 -4.94 25.11
N GLN A 390 5.73 -4.38 26.29
CA GLN A 390 5.12 -3.15 26.80
C GLN A 390 5.50 -1.88 26.01
N ASP A 391 6.55 -1.94 25.21
CA ASP A 391 7.04 -0.85 24.37
C ASP A 391 6.57 -0.95 22.92
N VAL A 392 5.90 -2.04 22.51
CA VAL A 392 5.39 -2.24 21.14
C VAL A 392 4.43 -1.13 20.73
N GLY A 393 3.55 -0.71 21.64
CA GLY A 393 2.61 0.40 21.43
C GLY A 393 3.19 1.79 21.66
N LYS A 394 4.51 1.92 21.82
CA LYS A 394 5.20 3.21 21.98
C LYS A 394 5.92 3.59 20.69
N MET A 395 6.23 4.87 20.55
CA MET A 395 6.84 5.46 19.34
C MET A 395 8.04 4.66 18.84
N LEU A 396 9.07 4.46 19.67
CA LEU A 396 10.30 3.77 19.27
C LEU A 396 10.06 2.29 18.90
N GLY A 397 9.17 1.61 19.62
CA GLY A 397 8.82 0.22 19.32
C GLY A 397 8.11 0.11 17.98
N MET A 398 7.12 0.96 17.73
CA MET A 398 6.39 0.98 16.47
C MET A 398 7.27 1.37 15.28
N ILE A 399 8.16 2.36 15.45
CA ILE A 399 9.17 2.75 14.44
C ILE A 399 10.08 1.56 14.10
N ALA A 400 10.58 0.84 15.11
CA ALA A 400 11.43 -0.33 14.88
C ALA A 400 10.70 -1.45 14.12
N ILE A 401 9.43 -1.70 14.47
CA ILE A 401 8.59 -2.67 13.77
C ILE A 401 8.35 -2.24 12.33
N PHE A 402 7.93 -0.99 12.09
CA PHE A 402 7.69 -0.49 10.74
C PHE A 402 8.97 -0.53 9.90
N LYS A 403 10.13 -0.13 10.43
CA LYS A 403 11.43 -0.29 9.77
C LYS A 403 11.72 -1.73 9.37
N SER A 404 11.45 -2.69 10.26
CA SER A 404 11.66 -4.12 9.96
C SER A 404 10.74 -4.64 8.84
N MET A 405 9.56 -4.03 8.69
CA MET A 405 8.59 -4.31 7.64
C MET A 405 8.89 -3.55 6.33
N SER A 406 9.65 -2.46 6.39
CA SER A 406 9.88 -1.61 5.24
C SER A 406 10.84 -2.21 4.23
N LYS A 407 10.57 -1.97 2.95
CA LYS A 407 11.52 -2.09 1.84
C LYS A 407 11.77 -0.69 1.29
N ARG A 408 13.03 -0.39 0.97
CA ARG A 408 13.37 0.92 0.41
C ARG A 408 12.97 0.94 -1.06
N THR A 409 12.06 1.84 -1.43
CA THR A 409 11.69 2.11 -2.83
C THR A 409 12.00 3.57 -3.12
N GLY A 410 13.15 3.82 -3.77
CA GLY A 410 13.69 5.17 -3.91
C GLY A 410 14.01 5.77 -2.53
N SER A 411 13.39 6.90 -2.21
CA SER A 411 13.60 7.62 -0.94
C SER A 411 12.62 7.23 0.18
N LEU A 412 11.66 6.34 -0.10
CA LEU A 412 10.62 5.96 0.84
C LEU A 412 10.87 4.58 1.46
N ASP A 413 10.45 4.44 2.72
CA ASP A 413 10.47 3.20 3.49
C ASP A 413 9.09 2.51 3.39
N CYS A 414 8.82 1.89 2.24
CA CYS A 414 7.52 1.26 1.94
C CYS A 414 7.26 0.04 2.83
N VAL A 415 6.28 0.13 3.73
CA VAL A 415 5.93 -0.93 4.69
C VAL A 415 5.25 -2.09 3.96
N ASP A 416 5.90 -3.25 3.97
CA ASP A 416 5.42 -4.48 3.34
C ASP A 416 4.84 -5.43 4.39
N LEU A 417 3.52 -5.63 4.33
CA LEU A 417 2.76 -6.49 5.24
C LEU A 417 3.30 -7.93 5.25
N GLU A 418 3.76 -8.44 4.10
CA GLU A 418 4.21 -9.82 3.97
C GLU A 418 5.57 -10.06 4.64
N LYS A 419 6.32 -9.01 5.01
CA LYS A 419 7.54 -9.19 5.81
C LYS A 419 7.25 -9.61 7.25
N LEU A 420 6.10 -9.23 7.79
CA LEU A 420 5.74 -9.62 9.15
C LEU A 420 5.31 -11.10 9.24
N TYR A 421 4.69 -11.63 8.18
CA TYR A 421 4.22 -13.01 8.11
C TYR A 421 4.73 -13.74 6.86
N LYS A 422 5.74 -14.60 7.04
CA LYS A 422 6.16 -15.60 6.04
C LYS A 422 6.09 -17.00 6.66
N GLY A 423 5.83 -18.02 5.84
CA GLY A 423 5.87 -19.43 6.29
C GLY A 423 4.59 -20.24 6.04
N ALA A 424 4.69 -21.54 6.35
CA ALA A 424 3.59 -22.51 6.24
C ALA A 424 2.41 -22.09 7.16
N PRO A 425 1.14 -22.34 6.79
CA PRO A 425 -0.04 -21.86 7.52
C PRO A 425 -0.04 -22.10 9.04
N GLY A 426 0.57 -23.19 9.52
CA GLY A 426 0.61 -23.57 10.93
C GLY A 426 1.57 -22.76 11.81
N GLU A 427 2.59 -22.12 11.22
CA GLU A 427 3.68 -21.46 11.99
C GLU A 427 3.62 -19.93 11.92
N ARG A 428 2.71 -19.37 11.09
CA ARG A 428 2.68 -17.92 10.80
C ARG A 428 2.52 -17.04 12.03
N ARG A 429 1.74 -17.48 13.03
CA ARG A 429 1.54 -16.72 14.28
C ARG A 429 2.84 -16.58 15.07
N GLU A 430 3.57 -17.68 15.21
CA GLU A 430 4.85 -17.70 15.90
C GLU A 430 5.92 -16.94 15.13
N TRP A 431 5.91 -17.05 13.80
CA TRP A 431 6.77 -16.25 12.93
C TRP A 431 6.54 -14.75 13.13
N VAL A 432 5.28 -14.30 13.15
CA VAL A 432 4.94 -12.89 13.43
C VAL A 432 5.46 -12.46 14.79
N ARG A 433 5.25 -13.28 15.83
CA ARG A 433 5.76 -13.02 17.18
C ARG A 433 7.29 -12.87 17.19
N GLY A 434 8.00 -13.78 16.54
CA GLY A 434 9.45 -13.74 16.44
C GLY A 434 9.97 -12.52 15.66
N ASN A 435 9.29 -12.13 14.58
CA ASN A 435 9.62 -10.93 13.82
C ASN A 435 9.46 -9.65 14.64
N ILE A 436 8.32 -9.49 15.33
CA ILE A 436 8.11 -8.34 16.22
C ILE A 436 9.19 -8.33 17.32
N SER A 437 9.45 -9.47 17.96
CA SER A 437 10.47 -9.58 19.00
C SER A 437 11.87 -9.19 18.50
N ARG A 438 12.24 -9.61 17.28
CA ARG A 438 13.51 -9.19 16.64
C ARG A 438 13.54 -7.70 16.32
N ALA A 439 12.44 -7.12 15.85
CA ALA A 439 12.37 -5.68 15.60
C ALA A 439 12.59 -4.88 16.89
N MET A 440 12.03 -5.34 18.01
CA MET A 440 12.18 -4.69 19.32
C MET A 440 13.61 -4.66 19.87
N LEU A 441 14.55 -5.44 19.31
CA LEU A 441 15.99 -5.30 19.62
C LEU A 441 16.56 -3.94 19.19
N TYR A 442 15.92 -3.29 18.22
CA TYR A 442 16.35 -2.02 17.63
C TYR A 442 15.45 -0.83 18.04
N ALA A 443 14.58 -1.02 19.04
CA ALA A 443 13.68 0.01 19.56
C ALA A 443 14.43 0.95 20.52
N ASN A 444 15.34 1.76 19.98
CA ASN A 444 16.28 2.58 20.75
C ASN A 444 16.09 4.08 20.48
#